data_AF-A0A2V8BNQ5-F1
#
_entry.id   AF-A0A2V8BNQ5-F1
#
_cell.length_a   1.000
_cell.length_b   1.000
_cell.length_c   1.000
_cell.angle_alpha   90.00
_cell.angle_beta   90.00
_cell.angle_gamma   90.00
#
_symmetry.space_group_name_H-M   'P 1'
#
loop_
_entity.id
_entity.type
_entity.pdbx_description
1 polymer ?
#
loop_
_entity_poly.entity_id
_entity_poly.type
_entity_poly.pdbx_seq_one_letter_code
_entity_poly.pdbx_strand_id
1 'polypeptide(L)'
;MRTFFRLVLLGGSLCLIGACRAPQAEYRPTATVKDIMDSIVDPSADVLWEAVATTITAAGTEQRAPQTDEEWVNLRRRTVQLIEATNLLL
;
A
#
# COMPACT_ATOMS: atom_id res chain seq x y z
N MET A 1 16.03 51.55 -22.84
CA MET A 1 15.87 51.57 -21.36
C MET A 1 14.69 50.76 -20.83
N ARG A 2 13.52 50.69 -21.50
CA ARG A 2 12.35 49.90 -21.01
C ARG A 2 12.43 48.38 -21.27
N THR A 3 13.24 47.94 -22.22
CA THR A 3 13.44 46.51 -22.58
C THR A 3 14.48 45.81 -21.70
N PHE A 4 15.54 46.51 -21.31
CA PHE A 4 16.59 45.99 -20.43
C PHE A 4 16.08 45.73 -19.00
N PHE A 5 15.20 46.60 -18.50
CA PHE A 5 14.59 46.45 -17.17
C PHE A 5 13.62 45.25 -17.08
N ARG A 6 12.96 44.89 -18.20
CA ARG A 6 12.08 43.71 -18.27
C ARG A 6 12.84 42.38 -18.27
N LEU A 7 14.07 42.35 -18.81
CA LEU A 7 14.93 41.16 -18.81
C LEU A 7 15.55 40.88 -17.43
N VAL A 8 15.88 41.92 -16.65
CA VAL A 8 16.39 41.77 -15.28
C VAL A 8 15.29 41.31 -14.31
N LEU A 9 14.04 41.77 -14.49
CA LEU A 9 12.90 41.35 -13.68
C LEU A 9 12.47 39.89 -13.92
N LEU A 10 12.68 39.34 -15.12
CA LEU A 10 12.43 37.92 -15.41
C LEU A 10 13.58 37.00 -14.95
N GLY A 11 14.83 37.49 -14.89
CA GLY A 11 15.98 36.73 -14.39
C GLY A 11 16.03 36.59 -12.86
N GLY A 12 15.49 37.56 -12.12
CA GLY A 12 15.51 37.55 -10.65
C GLY A 12 14.51 36.59 -9.98
N SER A 13 13.45 36.18 -10.69
CA SER A 13 12.37 35.37 -10.08
C SER A 13 12.61 33.85 -10.14
N LEU A 14 13.65 33.39 -10.85
CA LEU A 14 13.91 31.95 -11.03
C LEU A 14 14.80 31.34 -9.92
N CYS A 15 15.37 32.17 -9.03
CA CYS A 15 16.35 31.72 -8.03
C CYS A 15 15.81 31.60 -6.59
N LEU A 16 14.49 31.72 -6.37
CA LEU A 16 13.88 31.66 -5.03
C LEU A 16 13.02 30.40 -4.77
N ILE A 17 12.95 29.47 -5.73
CA ILE A 17 12.20 28.20 -5.56
C ILE A 17 13.14 27.02 -5.27
N GLY A 18 14.46 27.25 -5.30
CA GLY A 18 15.47 26.23 -5.03
C GLY A 18 15.87 26.17 -3.56
N ALA A 19 15.74 24.98 -2.97
CA ALA A 19 16.42 24.52 -1.75
C ALA A 19 15.74 24.79 -0.39
N CYS A 20 14.58 24.16 -0.19
CA CYS A 20 14.30 23.42 1.05
C CYS A 20 13.64 22.09 0.69
N ARG A 21 14.40 21.14 0.12
CA ARG A 21 13.96 19.74 0.11
C ARG A 21 14.30 19.21 1.50
N ALA A 22 13.30 19.15 2.38
CA ALA A 22 13.46 18.44 3.64
C ALA A 22 13.97 17.02 3.34
N PRO A 23 14.91 16.47 4.12
CA PRO A 23 15.31 15.09 3.96
C PRO A 23 14.05 14.23 3.99
N GLN A 24 13.83 13.42 2.95
CA GLN A 24 12.75 12.44 2.98
C GLN A 24 13.02 11.54 4.19
N ALA A 25 12.02 11.42 5.07
CA ALA A 25 12.11 10.49 6.17
C ALA A 25 12.42 9.12 5.60
N GLU A 26 13.57 8.57 5.98
CA GLU A 26 13.95 7.22 5.58
C GLU A 26 13.01 6.25 6.30
N TYR A 27 12.27 5.48 5.53
CA TYR A 27 11.42 4.44 6.09
C TYR A 27 12.32 3.32 6.61
N ARG A 28 12.36 3.13 7.94
CA ARG A 28 13.21 2.14 8.61
C ARG A 28 12.34 1.24 9.48
N PRO A 29 11.80 0.14 8.96
CA PRO A 29 11.04 -0.80 9.77
C PRO A 29 11.94 -1.34 10.88
N THR A 30 11.44 -1.32 12.11
CA THR A 30 12.11 -1.93 13.28
C THR A 30 11.80 -3.42 13.41
N ALA A 31 10.73 -3.86 12.75
CA ALA A 31 10.32 -5.26 12.66
C ALA A 31 11.24 -6.02 11.69
N THR A 32 11.54 -7.27 12.01
CA THR A 32 12.21 -8.17 11.07
C THR A 32 11.25 -8.60 9.97
N VAL A 33 11.79 -9.13 8.86
CA VAL A 33 10.96 -9.77 7.81
C VAL A 33 10.06 -10.84 8.42
N LYS A 34 10.58 -11.63 9.37
CA LYS A 34 9.78 -12.66 10.05
C LYS A 34 8.61 -12.04 10.81
N ASP A 35 8.85 -10.98 11.57
CA ASP A 35 7.79 -10.30 12.32
C ASP A 35 6.70 -9.78 11.37
N ILE A 36 7.09 -9.19 10.23
CA ILE A 36 6.14 -8.70 9.21
C ILE A 36 5.35 -9.85 8.59
N MET A 37 6.02 -10.96 8.27
CA MET A 37 5.38 -12.15 7.73
C MET A 37 4.35 -12.72 8.69
N ASP A 38 4.76 -13.03 9.92
CA ASP A 38 3.91 -13.65 10.94
C ASP A 38 2.74 -12.75 11.37
N SER A 39 2.94 -11.42 11.45
CA SER A 39 1.95 -10.52 12.05
C SER A 39 1.02 -9.83 11.05
N ILE A 40 1.39 -9.77 9.76
CA ILE A 40 0.63 -9.03 8.76
C ILE A 40 0.38 -9.86 7.51
N VAL A 41 1.44 -10.37 6.88
CA VAL A 41 1.33 -11.02 5.57
C VAL A 41 0.54 -12.32 5.68
N ASP A 42 0.99 -13.25 6.52
CA ASP A 42 0.38 -14.56 6.72
C ASP A 42 -1.10 -14.46 7.15
N PRO A 43 -1.48 -13.71 8.20
CA PRO A 43 -2.89 -13.62 8.61
C PRO A 43 -3.78 -12.88 7.59
N SER A 44 -3.24 -11.93 6.82
CA SER A 44 -4.02 -11.27 5.77
C SER A 44 -4.20 -12.18 4.55
N ALA A 45 -3.19 -13.01 4.28
CA ALA A 45 -3.19 -14.02 3.25
C ALA A 45 -4.20 -15.13 3.57
N ASP A 46 -4.17 -15.72 4.76
CA ASP A 46 -5.11 -16.78 5.14
C ASP A 46 -6.56 -16.42 4.84
N VAL A 47 -6.98 -15.19 5.16
CA VAL A 47 -8.34 -14.73 4.86
C VAL A 47 -8.66 -14.75 3.37
N LEU A 48 -7.70 -14.40 2.50
CA LEU A 48 -7.89 -14.41 1.05
C LEU A 48 -7.86 -15.83 0.48
N TRP A 49 -6.88 -16.65 0.89
CA TRP A 49 -6.72 -18.00 0.38
C TRP A 49 -7.85 -18.94 0.84
N GLU A 50 -8.39 -18.74 2.05
CA GLU A 50 -9.49 -19.54 2.60
C GLU A 50 -10.89 -19.02 2.22
N ALA A 51 -10.98 -17.86 1.55
CA ALA A 51 -12.26 -17.24 1.23
C ALA A 51 -13.13 -18.10 0.30
N VAL A 52 -12.51 -18.81 -0.65
CA VAL A 52 -13.21 -19.62 -1.65
C VAL A 52 -12.65 -21.03 -1.67
N ALA A 53 -13.48 -22.01 -1.29
CA ALA A 53 -13.07 -23.41 -1.19
C ALA A 53 -14.19 -24.35 -1.61
N THR A 54 -13.79 -25.50 -2.17
CA THR A 54 -14.70 -26.63 -2.41
C THR A 54 -14.14 -27.85 -1.71
N THR A 55 -14.90 -28.41 -0.78
CA THR A 55 -14.53 -29.59 0.00
C THR A 55 -15.39 -30.77 -0.41
N ILE A 56 -14.76 -31.87 -0.82
CA ILE A 56 -15.45 -33.11 -1.17
C ILE A 56 -15.36 -34.07 0.01
N THR A 57 -16.51 -34.48 0.53
CA THR A 57 -16.62 -35.41 1.67
C THR A 57 -17.46 -36.63 1.28
N ALA A 58 -17.46 -37.66 2.12
CA ALA A 58 -18.35 -38.81 1.96
C ALA A 58 -19.85 -38.42 2.03
N ALA A 59 -20.18 -37.30 2.67
CA ALA A 59 -21.55 -36.79 2.78
C ALA A 59 -21.97 -35.93 1.56
N GLY A 60 -21.02 -35.54 0.71
CA GLY A 60 -21.26 -34.67 -0.44
C GLY A 60 -20.22 -33.56 -0.59
N THR A 61 -20.53 -32.57 -1.43
CA THR A 61 -19.65 -31.44 -1.73
C THR A 61 -20.11 -30.18 -0.99
N GLU A 62 -19.21 -29.57 -0.22
CA GLU A 62 -19.41 -28.29 0.43
C GLU A 62 -18.67 -27.20 -0.34
N GLN A 63 -19.31 -26.06 -0.57
CA GLN A 63 -18.71 -24.89 -1.22
C GLN A 63 -18.76 -23.71 -0.27
N ARG A 64 -17.63 -23.03 -0.11
CA ARG A 64 -17.47 -21.79 0.65
C ARG A 64 -17.09 -20.68 -0.31
N ALA A 65 -17.79 -19.56 -0.21
CA ALA A 65 -17.47 -18.30 -0.85
C ALA A 65 -18.20 -17.17 -0.09
N PRO A 66 -17.72 -15.91 -0.14
CA PRO A 66 -18.46 -14.78 0.40
C PRO A 66 -19.82 -14.63 -0.28
N GLN A 67 -20.89 -14.50 0.51
CA GLN A 67 -22.27 -14.42 0.05
C GLN A 67 -22.90 -13.03 0.26
N THR A 68 -22.31 -12.20 1.12
CA THR A 68 -22.84 -10.88 1.46
C THR A 68 -21.86 -9.78 1.08
N ASP A 69 -22.39 -8.57 0.84
CA ASP A 69 -21.56 -7.38 0.57
C ASP A 69 -20.58 -7.10 1.72
N GLU A 70 -21.00 -7.35 2.95
CA GLU A 70 -20.14 -7.18 4.13
C GLU A 70 -18.96 -8.16 4.12
N GLU A 71 -19.20 -9.43 3.80
CA GLU A 71 -18.14 -10.42 3.65
C GLU A 71 -17.16 -10.05 2.52
N TRP A 72 -17.67 -9.57 1.38
CA TRP A 72 -16.83 -9.07 0.28
C TRP A 72 -16.01 -7.84 0.67
N VAL A 73 -16.59 -6.91 1.42
CA VAL A 73 -15.89 -5.73 1.94
C VAL A 73 -14.79 -6.14 2.91
N ASN A 74 -15.06 -7.10 3.80
CA ASN A 74 -14.07 -7.60 4.74
C ASN A 74 -12.92 -8.32 4.03
N LEU A 75 -13.20 -9.16 3.04
CA LEU A 75 -12.19 -9.78 2.20
C LEU A 75 -11.29 -8.73 1.52
N ARG A 76 -11.91 -7.72 0.89
CA ARG A 76 -11.17 -6.62 0.24
C ARG A 76 -10.26 -5.87 1.21
N ARG A 77 -10.72 -5.60 2.43
CA ARG A 77 -9.90 -4.91 3.46
C ARG A 77 -8.64 -5.70 3.79
N ARG A 78 -8.75 -7.03 3.93
CA ARG A 78 -7.59 -7.91 4.16
C ARG A 78 -6.64 -7.97 2.96
N THR A 79 -7.19 -7.99 1.75
CA THR A 79 -6.36 -7.92 0.53
C THR A 79 -5.57 -6.61 0.45
N VAL A 80 -6.20 -5.47 0.78
CA VAL A 80 -5.49 -4.18 0.83
C VAL A 80 -4.37 -4.23 1.87
N GLN A 81 -4.65 -4.75 3.06
CA GLN A 81 -3.63 -4.91 4.11
C GLN A 81 -2.43 -5.75 3.63
N LEU A 82 -2.68 -6.85 2.90
CA LEU A 82 -1.64 -7.68 2.31
C LEU A 82 -0.79 -6.93 1.27
N ILE A 83 -1.43 -6.19 0.37
CA ILE A 83 -0.74 -5.39 -0.65
C ILE A 83 0.16 -4.35 0.03
N GLU A 84 -0.39 -3.59 0.99
CA GLU A 84 0.34 -2.53 1.67
C GLU A 84 1.49 -3.06 2.55
N ALA A 85 1.37 -4.28 3.07
CA ALA A 85 2.45 -4.93 3.84
C ALA A 85 3.74 -5.10 3.03
N THR A 86 3.65 -5.20 1.70
CA THR A 86 4.83 -5.35 0.84
C THR A 86 5.73 -4.12 0.86
N ASN A 87 5.18 -2.93 1.13
CA ASN A 87 5.97 -1.70 1.31
C ASN A 87 6.92 -1.79 2.51
N LEU A 88 6.65 -2.69 3.47
CA LEU A 88 7.50 -2.90 4.64
C LEU A 88 8.70 -3.83 4.36
N LEU A 89 8.73 -4.46 3.17
CA LEU A 89 9.71 -5.49 2.78
C LEU A 89 10.68 -5.02 1.69
N LEU A 90 10.56 -3.77 1.23
CA LEU A 90 11.42 -3.13 0.24
C LEU A 90 12.57 -2.35 0.91
#